data_AF-A0A7D5M7Q7-F1
#
_entry.id   AF-A0A7D5M7Q7-F1
#
_cell.length_a   1.000
_cell.length_b   1.000
_cell.length_c   1.000
_cell.angle_alpha   90.00
_cell.angle_beta   90.00
_cell.angle_gamma   90.00
#
_symmetry.space_group_name_H-M   'P 1'
#
loop_
_entity.id
_entity.type
_entity.pdbx_description
1 polymer ?
#
loop_
_entity_poly.entity_id
_entity_poly.type
_entity_poly.pdbx_seq_one_letter_code
_entity_poly.pdbx_strand_id
1 'polypeptide(L)'
;MKEISISLLLKNMNQENNYEDDLWKTCLDEKGKRYRRKDISNSLKKLEALGFIKKMRISGTDIYYNKLSYSNPDGYVGFINNIMFTNESKIKESLKKLESRKIFVDISKDLNSYKPAEQSKENYEKLLEAFSNLTELASAIQLVNETSKDEELKKKLKMCHSEIKETLEKTNEKIIRDRKSNEIIVIQRRFAGRIPNPGFLKL
;
A
#
# COMPACT_ATOMS: atom_id res chain seq x y z
N MET A 1 5.93 -12.97 6.01
CA MET A 1 6.07 -11.66 5.35
C MET A 1 6.47 -10.64 6.40
N LYS A 2 7.32 -9.66 6.09
CA LYS A 2 7.67 -8.61 7.06
C LYS A 2 6.71 -7.43 6.92
N GLU A 3 6.22 -6.95 8.04
CA GLU A 3 5.24 -5.88 8.15
C GLU A 3 5.60 -4.97 9.30
N ILE A 4 5.06 -3.76 9.29
CA ILE A 4 5.18 -2.80 10.37
C ILE A 4 3.83 -2.17 10.66
N SER A 5 3.50 -2.05 11.94
CA SER A 5 2.24 -1.44 12.37
C SER A 5 2.24 0.07 12.12
N ILE A 6 1.17 0.58 11.50
CA ILE A 6 0.95 2.02 11.32
C ILE A 6 0.86 2.70 12.69
N SER A 7 0.07 2.12 13.61
CA SER A 7 -0.09 2.68 14.97
C SER A 7 1.22 2.69 15.75
N LEU A 8 2.09 1.69 15.58
CA LEU A 8 3.43 1.68 16.19
C LEU A 8 4.29 2.83 15.69
N LEU A 9 4.35 3.04 14.37
CA LEU A 9 5.11 4.14 13.78
C LEU A 9 4.59 5.50 14.27
N LEU A 10 3.27 5.69 14.25
CA LEU A 10 2.66 6.93 14.72
C LEU A 10 2.85 7.14 16.23
N LYS A 11 2.83 6.08 17.04
CA LYS A 11 3.11 6.20 18.48
C LYS A 11 4.54 6.67 18.75
N ASN A 12 5.51 6.22 17.95
CA ASN A 12 6.91 6.63 18.07
C ASN A 12 7.17 8.05 17.55
N MET A 13 6.23 8.65 16.82
CA MET A 13 6.28 10.06 16.41
C MET A 13 5.67 10.97 17.49
N ASN A 14 6.39 11.14 18.60
CA ASN A 14 5.95 11.92 19.75
C ASN A 14 6.66 13.28 19.89
N GLN A 15 7.59 13.59 18.99
CA GLN A 15 8.30 14.86 18.99
C GLN A 15 7.62 15.87 18.05
N GLU A 16 7.91 17.15 18.24
CA GLU A 16 7.50 18.20 17.31
C GLU A 16 8.13 18.00 15.93
N ASN A 17 9.43 17.68 15.89
CA ASN A 17 10.17 17.31 14.69
C ASN A 17 10.62 15.85 14.79
N ASN A 18 10.01 14.94 14.01
CA ASN A 18 10.36 13.51 14.09
C ASN A 18 11.36 13.14 13.00
N TYR A 19 12.62 12.94 13.38
CA TYR A 19 13.70 12.55 12.47
C TYR A 19 13.69 11.06 12.17
N GLU A 20 14.00 10.69 10.93
CA GLU A 20 14.04 9.28 10.50
C GLU A 20 15.01 8.44 11.34
N ASP A 21 16.19 8.97 11.65
CA ASP A 21 17.21 8.26 12.43
C ASP A 21 16.78 8.01 13.88
N ASP A 22 15.97 8.90 14.46
CA ASP A 22 15.45 8.72 15.81
C ASP A 22 14.28 7.74 15.82
N LEU A 23 13.38 7.85 14.84
CA LEU A 23 12.32 6.86 14.63
C LEU A 23 12.88 5.46 14.39
N TRP A 24 14.00 5.33 13.67
CA TRP A 24 14.68 4.04 13.49
C TRP A 24 15.26 3.47 14.79
N LYS A 25 15.71 4.33 15.73
CA LYS A 25 16.22 3.88 17.04
C LYS A 25 15.09 3.44 17.97
N THR A 26 13.95 4.11 17.93
CA THR A 26 12.85 3.94 18.90
C THR A 26 11.77 2.97 18.42
N CYS A 27 11.52 2.89 17.11
CA CYS A 27 10.55 1.96 16.53
C CYS A 27 11.13 0.54 16.47
N LEU A 28 10.89 -0.24 17.53
CA LEU A 28 11.32 -1.64 17.65
C LEU A 28 10.18 -2.59 17.30
N ASP A 29 10.51 -3.78 16.79
CA ASP A 29 9.54 -4.86 16.62
C ASP A 29 9.06 -5.43 17.96
N GLU A 30 8.09 -6.33 17.93
CA GLU A 30 7.51 -6.96 19.13
C GLU A 30 8.55 -7.70 20.00
N LYS A 31 9.71 -8.04 19.44
CA LYS A 31 10.83 -8.70 20.13
C LYS A 31 11.89 -7.71 20.59
N GLY A 32 11.64 -6.41 20.48
CA GLY A 32 12.58 -5.34 20.82
C GLY A 32 13.72 -5.18 19.81
N LYS A 33 13.63 -5.76 18.60
CA LYS A 33 14.68 -5.64 17.57
C LYS A 33 14.41 -4.46 16.65
N ARG A 34 15.48 -3.82 16.19
CA ARG A 34 15.40 -2.73 15.21
C ARG A 34 15.03 -3.25 13.82
N TYR A 35 14.13 -2.53 13.15
CA TYR A 35 13.94 -2.67 11.71
C TYR A 35 15.21 -2.24 10.95
N ARG A 36 15.34 -2.65 9.68
CA ARG A 36 16.41 -2.10 8.84
C ARG A 36 16.08 -0.63 8.56
N ARG A 37 17.08 0.25 8.46
CA ARG A 37 16.87 1.67 8.14
C ARG A 37 15.98 1.86 6.91
N LYS A 38 16.28 1.14 5.82
CA LYS A 38 15.46 1.16 4.59
C LYS A 38 13.98 0.80 4.80
N ASP A 39 13.69 -0.09 5.74
CA ASP A 39 12.34 -0.53 6.03
C ASP A 39 11.57 0.63 6.70
N ILE A 40 12.22 1.38 7.60
CA ILE A 40 11.70 2.63 8.18
C ILE A 40 11.54 3.70 7.10
N SER A 41 12.57 3.97 6.28
CA SER A 41 12.51 4.99 5.21
C SER A 41 11.32 4.73 4.27
N ASN A 42 11.12 3.48 3.86
CA ASN A 42 10.01 3.09 3.00
C ASN A 42 8.66 3.23 3.69
N SER A 43 8.59 2.90 4.98
CA SER A 43 7.36 3.04 5.77
C SER A 43 6.96 4.51 5.95
N LEU A 44 7.92 5.41 6.14
CA LEU A 44 7.65 6.85 6.21
C LEU A 44 7.10 7.39 4.90
N LYS A 45 7.67 6.99 3.75
CA LYS A 45 7.12 7.35 2.43
C LYS A 45 5.68 6.85 2.26
N LYS A 46 5.38 5.64 2.75
CA LYS A 46 4.02 5.07 2.70
C LYS A 46 3.06 5.80 3.63
N LEU A 47 3.46 6.13 4.86
CA LEU A 47 2.66 6.93 5.78
C LEU A 47 2.35 8.31 5.20
N GLU A 48 3.32 8.91 4.51
CA GLU A 48 3.12 10.18 3.80
C GLU A 48 2.11 10.02 2.65
N ALA A 49 2.28 8.99 1.82
CA ALA A 49 1.35 8.68 0.74
C ALA A 49 -0.07 8.34 1.22
N LEU A 50 -0.21 7.81 2.44
CA LEU A 50 -1.49 7.50 3.10
C LEU A 50 -2.03 8.67 3.93
N GLY A 51 -1.35 9.82 3.94
CA GLY A 51 -1.85 11.04 4.57
C GLY A 51 -1.76 11.05 6.09
N PHE A 52 -0.98 10.16 6.70
CA PHE A 52 -0.78 10.17 8.15
C PHE A 52 0.29 11.18 8.58
N ILE A 53 1.25 11.46 7.70
CA ILE A 53 2.39 12.34 8.02
C ILE A 53 2.72 13.24 6.84
N LYS A 54 3.41 14.34 7.13
CA LYS A 54 3.96 15.25 6.13
C LYS A 54 5.46 15.33 6.32
N LYS A 55 6.20 15.16 5.22
CA LYS A 55 7.63 15.40 5.19
C LYS A 55 7.91 16.89 5.16
N MET A 56 8.74 17.35 6.07
CA MET A 56 9.20 18.72 6.17
C MET A 56 10.69 18.78 5.81
N ARG A 57 11.09 19.82 5.08
CA ARG A 57 12.48 20.05 4.67
C ARG A 57 12.89 21.45 5.12
N ILE A 58 13.89 21.52 5.99
CA ILE A 58 14.51 22.81 6.39
C ILE A 58 15.69 23.11 5.46
N SER A 59 16.52 22.11 5.18
CA SER A 59 17.67 22.19 4.28
C SER A 59 17.84 20.90 3.48
N GLY A 60 18.86 20.79 2.63
CA GLY A 60 19.09 19.60 1.80
C GLY A 60 19.24 18.30 2.59
N THR A 61 19.76 18.36 3.81
CA THR A 61 20.02 17.22 4.70
C THR A 61 19.09 17.14 5.91
N ASP A 62 18.42 18.24 6.25
CA ASP A 62 17.57 18.34 7.44
C ASP A 62 16.10 18.09 7.09
N ILE A 63 15.68 16.84 7.30
CA ILE A 63 14.37 16.30 6.95
C ILE A 63 13.74 15.68 8.19
N TYR A 64 12.53 16.11 8.52
CA TYR A 64 11.73 15.53 9.60
C TYR A 64 10.28 15.32 9.15
N TYR A 65 9.51 14.65 10.00
CA TYR A 65 8.12 14.30 9.72
C TYR A 65 7.20 14.78 10.82
N ASN A 66 6.06 15.35 10.41
CA ASN A 66 5.00 15.76 11.33
C ASN A 66 3.75 14.94 11.05
N LYS A 67 3.02 14.59 12.12
CA LYS A 67 1.69 13.98 11.98
C LYS A 67 0.76 14.96 11.29
N LEU A 68 0.00 14.45 10.33
CA LEU A 68 -1.13 15.17 9.77
C LEU A 68 -2.34 14.97 10.66
N SER A 69 -3.07 16.06 10.89
CA SER A 69 -4.40 16.05 11.48
C SER A 69 -5.35 16.68 10.47
N TYR A 70 -6.36 15.95 10.04
CA TYR A 70 -7.41 16.51 9.21
C TYR A 70 -8.39 17.25 10.10
N SER A 71 -8.54 18.55 9.89
CA SER A 71 -9.44 19.41 10.66
C SER A 71 -10.92 19.18 10.34
N ASN A 72 -11.22 18.64 9.16
CA ASN A 72 -12.56 18.26 8.72
C ASN A 72 -12.55 16.83 8.12
N PRO A 73 -13.47 15.95 8.55
CA PRO A 73 -13.74 14.64 7.93
C PRO A 73 -13.79 14.64 6.39
N ASP A 74 -14.43 15.64 5.77
CA ASP A 74 -14.57 15.70 4.31
C ASP A 74 -13.21 15.88 3.61
N GLY A 75 -12.27 16.58 4.24
CA GLY A 75 -10.92 16.74 3.72
C GLY A 75 -10.17 15.40 3.67
N TYR A 76 -10.34 14.57 4.70
CA TYR A 76 -9.73 13.24 4.72
C TYR A 76 -10.38 12.29 3.71
N VAL A 77 -11.71 12.31 3.60
CA VAL A 77 -12.45 11.51 2.61
C VAL A 77 -12.08 11.93 1.18
N GLY A 78 -11.99 13.23 0.91
CA GLY A 78 -11.55 13.74 -0.39
C GLY A 78 -10.13 13.28 -0.75
N PHE A 79 -9.23 13.27 0.23
CA PHE A 79 -7.88 12.72 0.05
C PHE A 79 -7.89 11.22 -0.28
N ILE A 80 -8.66 10.42 0.47
CA ILE A 80 -8.83 8.99 0.21
C ILE A 80 -9.35 8.75 -1.21
N ASN A 81 -10.41 9.46 -1.60
CA ASN A 81 -11.04 9.31 -2.92
C ASN A 81 -10.05 9.62 -4.05
N ASN A 82 -9.18 10.62 -3.87
CA ASN A 82 -8.14 10.93 -4.86
C ASN A 82 -7.13 9.77 -5.02
N ILE A 83 -6.69 9.15 -3.92
CA ILE A 83 -5.80 7.99 -3.97
C ILE A 83 -6.51 6.81 -4.62
N MET A 84 -7.77 6.55 -4.26
CA MET A 84 -8.58 5.49 -4.86
C MET A 84 -8.67 5.67 -6.37
N PHE A 85 -9.16 6.83 -6.82
CA PHE A 85 -9.33 7.12 -8.24
C PHE A 85 -8.02 7.02 -9.03
N THR A 86 -6.92 7.55 -8.47
CA THR A 86 -5.60 7.48 -9.11
C THR A 86 -5.15 6.03 -9.33
N ASN A 87 -5.29 5.17 -8.31
CA ASN A 87 -4.86 3.78 -8.43
C ASN A 87 -5.83 2.95 -9.26
N GLU A 88 -7.14 3.20 -9.19
CA GLU A 88 -8.14 2.59 -10.08
C GLU A 88 -7.85 2.86 -11.55
N SER A 89 -7.51 4.10 -11.89
CA SER A 89 -7.13 4.50 -13.24
C SER A 89 -5.88 3.73 -13.71
N LYS A 90 -4.83 3.67 -12.87
CA LYS A 90 -3.60 2.89 -13.15
C LYS A 90 -3.89 1.41 -13.35
N ILE A 91 -4.75 0.82 -12.53
CA ILE A 91 -5.19 -0.57 -12.64
C ILE A 91 -5.88 -0.78 -13.99
N LYS A 92 -6.86 0.06 -14.33
CA LYS A 92 -7.63 -0.05 -15.57
C LYS A 92 -6.73 0.03 -16.80
N GLU A 93 -5.80 0.98 -16.82
CA GLU A 93 -4.84 1.13 -17.92
C GLU A 93 -3.91 -0.09 -18.02
N SER A 94 -3.39 -0.56 -16.89
CA SER A 94 -2.49 -1.71 -16.85
C SER A 94 -3.19 -2.99 -17.29
N LEU A 95 -4.41 -3.25 -16.81
CA LEU A 95 -5.22 -4.41 -17.23
C LEU A 95 -5.45 -4.41 -18.74
N LYS A 96 -5.86 -3.28 -19.33
CA LYS A 96 -6.09 -3.17 -20.79
C LYS A 96 -4.83 -3.53 -21.59
N LYS A 97 -3.64 -3.18 -21.10
CA LYS A 97 -2.36 -3.50 -21.75
C LYS A 97 -1.93 -4.95 -21.55
N LEU A 98 -2.50 -5.65 -20.56
CA LEU A 98 -2.14 -7.04 -20.20
C LEU A 98 -3.16 -8.09 -20.68
N GLU A 99 -4.39 -7.68 -21.02
CA GLU A 99 -5.49 -8.57 -21.44
C GLU A 99 -5.09 -9.54 -22.57
N SER A 100 -4.44 -9.04 -23.63
CA SER A 100 -4.02 -9.85 -24.78
C SER A 100 -2.54 -10.27 -24.73
N ARG A 101 -1.86 -10.05 -23.61
CA ARG A 101 -0.42 -10.30 -23.49
C ARG A 101 -0.13 -11.42 -22.51
N LYS A 102 0.84 -12.25 -22.88
CA LYS A 102 1.50 -13.16 -21.95
C LYS A 102 2.20 -12.33 -20.88
N ILE A 103 1.93 -12.57 -19.60
CA ILE A 103 2.57 -11.81 -18.50
C ILE A 103 3.91 -12.45 -18.15
N PHE A 104 4.00 -13.77 -18.21
CA PHE A 104 5.19 -14.50 -17.79
C PHE A 104 5.77 -15.34 -18.92
N VAL A 105 7.09 -15.44 -18.98
CA VAL A 105 7.79 -16.47 -19.75
C VAL A 105 8.06 -17.64 -18.81
N ASP A 106 7.67 -18.82 -19.27
CA ASP A 106 7.98 -20.08 -18.61
C ASP A 106 9.39 -20.48 -19.02
N ILE A 107 10.29 -20.58 -18.04
CA ILE A 107 11.69 -20.97 -18.24
C ILE A 107 11.89 -22.45 -17.85
N SER A 108 10.94 -23.04 -17.11
CA SER A 108 10.90 -24.45 -16.72
C SER A 108 9.54 -24.82 -16.08
N LYS A 109 9.26 -26.12 -15.92
CA LYS A 109 8.06 -26.61 -15.20
C LYS A 109 7.97 -26.20 -13.71
N ASP A 110 8.98 -25.53 -13.15
CA ASP A 110 8.94 -24.96 -11.80
C ASP A 110 8.20 -23.61 -11.79
N LEU A 111 7.19 -23.47 -10.92
CA LEU A 111 6.47 -22.22 -10.66
C LEU A 111 7.41 -21.07 -10.23
N ASN A 112 8.56 -21.36 -9.63
CA ASN A 112 9.55 -20.35 -9.24
C ASN A 112 10.36 -19.81 -10.43
N SER A 113 10.30 -20.47 -11.59
CA SER A 113 11.05 -20.08 -12.78
C SER A 113 10.33 -19.06 -13.67
N TYR A 114 9.08 -18.72 -13.33
CA TYR A 114 8.27 -17.75 -14.07
C TYR A 114 8.84 -16.34 -13.92
N LYS A 115 9.31 -15.77 -15.04
CA LYS A 115 9.77 -14.37 -15.09
C LYS A 115 8.78 -13.51 -15.87
N PRO A 116 8.54 -12.25 -15.46
CA PRO A 116 7.75 -11.33 -16.26
C PRO A 116 8.32 -11.23 -17.68
N ALA A 117 7.46 -11.30 -18.68
CA ALA A 117 7.82 -11.08 -20.07
C ALA A 117 8.17 -9.60 -20.28
N GLU A 118 9.22 -9.30 -21.02
CA GLU A 118 9.76 -7.94 -21.17
C GLU A 118 8.67 -6.94 -21.60
N GLN A 119 7.84 -7.33 -22.58
CA GLN A 119 6.73 -6.53 -23.11
C GLN A 119 5.55 -6.29 -22.15
N SER A 120 5.50 -7.05 -21.05
CA SER A 120 4.42 -6.99 -20.05
C SER A 120 4.93 -6.55 -18.69
N LYS A 121 6.25 -6.59 -18.45
CA LYS A 121 6.89 -6.34 -17.17
C LYS A 121 6.49 -5.00 -16.57
N GLU A 122 6.64 -3.92 -17.33
CA GLU A 122 6.33 -2.57 -16.86
C GLU A 122 4.85 -2.43 -16.44
N ASN A 123 3.92 -2.88 -17.29
CA ASN A 123 2.49 -2.77 -16.98
C ASN A 123 2.08 -3.69 -15.83
N TYR A 124 2.71 -4.86 -15.71
CA TYR A 124 2.47 -5.77 -14.60
C TYR A 124 3.02 -5.24 -13.28
N GLU A 125 4.18 -4.58 -13.28
CA GLU A 125 4.73 -3.89 -12.12
C GLU A 125 3.84 -2.71 -11.70
N LYS A 126 3.37 -1.90 -12.65
CA LYS A 126 2.38 -0.82 -12.39
C LYS A 126 1.07 -1.35 -11.80
N LEU A 127 0.57 -2.48 -12.31
CA LEU A 127 -0.61 -3.15 -11.77
C LEU A 127 -0.38 -3.60 -10.32
N LEU A 128 0.75 -4.25 -10.05
CA LEU A 128 1.12 -4.72 -8.72
C LEU A 128 1.28 -3.57 -7.73
N GLU A 129 1.89 -2.45 -8.16
CA GLU A 129 2.06 -1.25 -7.35
C GLU A 129 0.69 -0.64 -7.00
N ALA A 130 -0.17 -0.42 -8.00
CA ALA A 130 -1.49 0.17 -7.78
C ALA A 130 -2.38 -0.74 -6.90
N PHE A 131 -2.31 -2.06 -7.10
CA PHE A 131 -2.98 -3.04 -6.24
C PHE A 131 -2.46 -2.96 -4.79
N SER A 132 -1.13 -2.90 -4.61
CA SER A 132 -0.50 -2.77 -3.29
C SER A 132 -0.95 -1.47 -2.60
N ASN A 133 -0.97 -0.35 -3.32
CA ASN A 133 -1.40 0.95 -2.78
C ASN A 133 -2.85 0.92 -2.30
N LEU A 134 -3.76 0.32 -3.08
CA LEU A 134 -5.16 0.17 -2.67
C LEU A 134 -5.31 -0.74 -1.44
N THR A 135 -4.55 -1.83 -1.36
CA THR A 135 -4.58 -2.70 -0.18
C THR A 135 -4.05 -2.01 1.08
N GLU A 136 -3.00 -1.19 0.95
CA GLU A 136 -2.47 -0.38 2.05
C GLU A 136 -3.45 0.74 2.44
N LEU A 137 -4.14 1.34 1.46
CA LEU A 137 -5.20 2.32 1.71
C LEU A 137 -6.39 1.71 2.45
N ALA A 138 -6.84 0.51 2.07
CA ALA A 138 -7.89 -0.20 2.79
C ALA A 138 -7.50 -0.47 4.25
N SER A 139 -6.26 -0.92 4.48
CA SER A 139 -5.68 -1.12 5.81
C SER A 139 -5.66 0.18 6.64
N ALA A 140 -5.26 1.30 6.03
CA ALA A 140 -5.27 2.63 6.66
C ALA A 140 -6.68 3.11 7.01
N ILE A 141 -7.63 2.97 6.08
CA ILE A 141 -9.04 3.31 6.27
C ILE A 141 -9.62 2.52 7.44
N GLN A 142 -9.34 1.22 7.51
CA GLN A 142 -9.80 0.37 8.60
C GLN A 142 -9.27 0.88 9.95
N LEU A 143 -7.98 1.19 10.06
CA LEU A 143 -7.40 1.74 11.28
C LEU A 143 -8.07 3.05 11.71
N VAL A 144 -8.31 3.99 10.78
CA VAL A 144 -8.97 5.26 11.11
C VAL A 144 -10.43 5.03 11.49
N ASN A 145 -11.12 4.12 10.82
CA ASN A 145 -12.51 3.76 11.14
C ASN A 145 -12.64 3.10 12.53
N GLU A 146 -11.65 2.34 12.98
CA GLU A 146 -11.60 1.73 14.32
C GLU A 146 -11.21 2.73 15.42
N THR A 147 -10.39 3.72 15.11
CA THR A 147 -9.85 4.69 16.08
C THR A 147 -10.66 5.99 16.18
N SER A 148 -11.47 6.31 15.16
CA SER A 148 -12.32 7.50 15.13
C SER A 148 -13.56 7.37 16.03
N LYS A 149 -13.96 8.48 16.65
CA LYS A 149 -15.24 8.63 17.37
C LYS A 149 -16.35 9.25 16.52
N ASP A 150 -16.01 9.74 15.32
CA ASP A 150 -16.95 10.37 14.40
C ASP A 150 -17.68 9.31 13.57
N GLU A 151 -18.98 9.12 13.84
CA GLU A 151 -19.82 8.14 13.16
C GLU A 151 -20.13 8.49 11.70
N GLU A 152 -20.16 9.77 11.33
CA GLU A 152 -20.35 10.18 9.94
C GLU A 152 -19.10 9.84 9.11
N LEU A 153 -17.93 10.16 9.65
CA LEU A 153 -16.66 9.78 9.05
C LEU A 153 -16.58 8.26 8.88
N LYS A 154 -16.91 7.49 9.92
CA LYS A 154 -16.91 6.01 9.86
C LYS A 154 -17.82 5.47 8.75
N LYS A 155 -19.01 6.04 8.56
CA LYS A 155 -19.91 5.64 7.46
C LYS A 155 -19.26 5.91 6.09
N LYS A 156 -18.68 7.10 5.89
CA LYS A 156 -17.97 7.45 4.64
C LYS A 156 -16.79 6.51 4.39
N LEU A 157 -15.97 6.25 5.40
CA LEU A 157 -14.83 5.33 5.33
C LEU A 157 -15.22 3.89 5.01
N LYS A 158 -16.34 3.38 5.56
CA LYS A 158 -16.86 2.05 5.21
C LYS A 158 -17.24 1.94 3.73
N MET A 159 -17.82 2.99 3.15
CA MET A 159 -18.13 3.02 1.72
C MET A 159 -16.85 2.97 0.87
N CYS A 160 -15.88 3.84 1.16
CA CYS A 160 -14.57 3.83 0.49
C CYS A 160 -13.89 2.45 0.58
N HIS A 161 -13.91 1.83 1.77
CA HIS A 161 -13.34 0.49 1.97
C HIS A 161 -14.05 -0.58 1.11
N SER A 162 -15.38 -0.49 0.99
CA SER A 162 -16.16 -1.42 0.15
C SER A 162 -15.82 -1.25 -1.34
N GLU A 163 -15.72 -0.02 -1.83
CA GLU A 163 -15.34 0.28 -3.21
C GLU A 163 -13.94 -0.21 -3.54
N ILE A 164 -12.96 0.02 -2.65
CA ILE A 164 -11.60 -0.51 -2.81
C ILE A 164 -11.64 -2.04 -2.92
N LYS A 165 -12.39 -2.71 -2.03
CA LYS A 165 -12.50 -4.17 -2.03
C LYS A 165 -13.07 -4.67 -3.36
N GLU A 166 -14.15 -4.06 -3.85
CA GLU A 166 -14.76 -4.40 -5.13
C GLU A 166 -13.79 -4.20 -6.31
N THR A 167 -13.05 -3.09 -6.31
CA THR A 167 -12.00 -2.82 -7.30
C THR A 167 -10.91 -3.90 -7.28
N LEU A 168 -10.43 -4.30 -6.11
CA LEU A 168 -9.41 -5.34 -5.97
C LEU A 168 -9.91 -6.71 -6.45
N GLU A 169 -11.16 -7.07 -6.10
CA GLU A 169 -11.81 -8.31 -6.54
C GLU A 169 -11.96 -8.36 -8.07
N LYS A 170 -12.53 -7.31 -8.67
CA LYS A 170 -12.66 -7.17 -10.14
C LYS A 170 -11.30 -7.21 -10.83
N THR A 171 -10.28 -6.60 -10.23
CA THR A 171 -8.91 -6.62 -10.76
C THR A 171 -8.35 -8.03 -10.79
N ASN A 172 -8.52 -8.77 -9.68
CA ASN A 172 -8.08 -10.14 -9.56
C ASN A 172 -8.80 -11.06 -10.56
N GLU A 173 -10.10 -10.91 -10.73
CA GLU A 173 -10.88 -11.67 -11.72
C GLU A 173 -10.44 -11.38 -13.16
N LYS A 174 -10.25 -10.10 -13.50
CA LYS A 174 -9.85 -9.70 -14.86
C LYS A 174 -8.46 -10.17 -15.21
N ILE A 175 -7.49 -10.05 -14.30
CA ILE A 175 -6.12 -10.40 -14.60
C ILE A 175 -5.93 -11.90 -14.80
N ILE A 176 -6.74 -12.76 -14.16
CA ILE A 176 -6.61 -14.22 -14.28
C ILE A 176 -7.48 -14.81 -15.41
N ARG A 177 -8.41 -14.02 -15.97
CA ARG A 177 -9.31 -14.43 -17.04
C ARG A 177 -8.51 -14.97 -18.23
N ASP A 178 -8.93 -16.12 -18.75
CA ASP A 178 -8.34 -16.80 -19.91
C ASP A 178 -6.87 -17.24 -19.73
N ARG A 179 -6.34 -17.21 -18.51
CA ARG A 179 -4.98 -17.67 -18.20
C ARG A 179 -4.94 -19.13 -17.77
N LYS A 180 -3.77 -19.77 -17.97
CA LYS A 180 -3.53 -21.15 -17.54
C LYS A 180 -3.31 -21.23 -16.03
N SER A 181 -3.66 -22.36 -15.42
CA SER A 181 -3.60 -22.56 -13.97
C SER A 181 -2.26 -22.19 -13.32
N ASN A 182 -1.13 -22.51 -13.96
CA ASN A 182 0.20 -22.14 -13.43
C ASN A 182 0.40 -20.61 -13.37
N GLU A 183 -0.02 -19.91 -14.42
CA GLU A 183 0.07 -18.45 -14.48
C GLU A 183 -0.85 -17.79 -13.44
N ILE A 184 -2.06 -18.34 -13.27
CA ILE A 184 -3.01 -17.92 -12.22
C ILE A 184 -2.37 -18.04 -10.84
N ILE A 185 -1.75 -19.19 -10.53
CA ILE A 185 -1.09 -19.42 -9.23
C ILE A 185 0.02 -18.39 -9.00
N VAL A 186 0.85 -18.11 -10.00
CA VAL A 186 1.94 -17.13 -9.90
C VAL A 186 1.39 -15.72 -9.65
N ILE A 187 0.34 -15.32 -10.37
CA ILE A 187 -0.33 -14.02 -10.19
C ILE A 187 -0.89 -13.90 -8.78
N GLN A 188 -1.67 -14.89 -8.35
CA GLN A 188 -2.31 -14.90 -7.03
C GLN A 188 -1.27 -14.85 -5.91
N ARG A 189 -0.17 -15.61 -6.01
CA ARG A 189 0.95 -15.54 -5.05
C ARG A 189 1.55 -14.14 -4.98
N ARG A 190 1.74 -13.47 -6.12
CA ARG A 190 2.29 -12.11 -6.17
C ARG A 190 1.33 -11.09 -5.58
N PHE A 191 0.02 -11.21 -5.84
CA PHE A 191 -1.00 -10.31 -5.27
C PHE A 191 -1.16 -10.52 -3.77
N ALA A 192 -1.27 -11.76 -3.31
CA ALA A 192 -1.32 -12.10 -1.89
C ALA A 192 -0.08 -11.60 -1.13
N GLY A 193 1.09 -11.62 -1.80
CA GLY A 193 2.33 -11.04 -1.29
C GLY A 193 2.28 -9.53 -1.03
N ARG A 194 1.29 -8.81 -1.56
CA ARG A 194 1.13 -7.35 -1.40
C ARG A 194 0.13 -6.96 -0.33
N ILE A 195 -0.77 -7.85 0.08
CA ILE A 195 -1.85 -7.54 1.04
C ILE A 195 -1.28 -7.52 2.46
N PRO A 196 -1.14 -6.36 3.14
CA PRO A 196 -0.71 -6.32 4.53
C PRO A 196 -1.81 -6.82 5.48
N ASN A 197 -1.46 -7.14 6.72
CA ASN A 197 -2.49 -7.27 7.75
C ASN A 197 -3.19 -5.91 7.99
N PRO A 198 -4.46 -5.91 8.44
CA PRO A 198 -5.16 -4.69 8.81
C PRO A 198 -4.41 -3.82 9.83
N GLY A 199 -4.22 -2.54 9.52
CA GLY A 199 -3.44 -1.60 10.33
C GLY A 199 -1.91 -1.69 10.14
N PHE A 200 -1.43 -2.48 9.18
CA PHE A 200 -0.01 -2.64 8.87
C PHE A 200 0.35 -2.14 7.46
N LEU A 201 1.64 -1.85 7.29
CA LEU A 201 2.30 -1.62 6.01
C LEU A 201 3.20 -2.80 5.67
N LYS A 202 3.32 -3.14 4.38
CA LYS A 202 4.33 -4.11 3.92
C LYS A 202 5.74 -3.49 3.97
N LEU A 203 6.72 -4.26 4.42
CA LEU A 203 8.15 -3.92 4.40
C LEU A 203 8.89 -4.51 3.19
#